data_AF-A0A3D8UQ84-F1
#
_entry.id   AF-A0A3D8UQ84-F1
#
_cell.length_a   1.000
_cell.length_b   1.000
_cell.length_c   1.000
_cell.angle_alpha   90.00
_cell.angle_beta   90.00
_cell.angle_gamma   90.00
#
_symmetry.space_group_name_H-M   'P 1'
#
loop_
_entity.id
_entity.type
_entity.pdbx_description
1 polymer ?
#
loop_
_entity_poly.entity_id
_entity_poly.type
_entity_poly.pdbx_seq_one_letter_code
_entity_poly.pdbx_strand_id
1 'polypeptide(L)'
;MRFIILLAAILFLTACTTHYTSQQNNVLIANQVQFNLLSTIPFKNGLTLTQSATVTYQDESQDLIFHTEIRDQTLTMVGLTPTGTRLFTIVTQEGNIRADGFSSIVDNIKPEYLLADMQLSLWPISQLRSNIQGASLEEPDPLTRQLTNGNKPLVSIYYSEAQHYQGYIEFTHHQRDYNLILTPLSIEYSSHE
;
A
#
# COMPACT_ATOMS: atom_id res chain seq x y z
N MET A 1 -10.93 0.71 53.29
CA MET A 1 -10.56 -0.38 52.36
C MET A 1 -11.42 -0.43 51.08
N ARG A 2 -12.77 -0.39 51.15
CA ARG A 2 -13.63 -0.42 49.94
C ARG A 2 -13.39 0.73 48.93
N PHE A 3 -13.12 1.95 49.40
CA PHE A 3 -12.82 3.10 48.54
C PHE A 3 -11.46 3.00 47.81
N ILE A 4 -10.49 2.30 48.40
CA ILE A 4 -9.13 2.13 47.83
C ILE A 4 -9.17 1.11 46.68
N ILE A 5 -10.02 0.08 46.79
CA ILE A 5 -10.25 -0.92 45.73
C ILE A 5 -10.96 -0.28 44.53
N LEU A 6 -11.91 0.63 44.78
CA LEU A 6 -12.60 1.40 43.73
C LEU A 6 -11.65 2.36 43.00
N LEU A 7 -10.72 3.02 43.72
CA LEU A 7 -9.73 3.90 43.12
C LEU A 7 -8.69 3.13 42.27
N ALA A 8 -8.30 1.93 42.73
CA ALA A 8 -7.41 1.04 41.98
C ALA A 8 -8.07 0.47 40.71
N ALA A 9 -9.37 0.18 40.74
CA ALA A 9 -10.12 -0.31 39.57
C ALA A 9 -10.29 0.74 38.46
N ILE A 10 -10.35 2.03 38.81
CA ILE A 10 -10.47 3.13 37.84
C ILE A 10 -9.13 3.37 37.10
N LEU A 11 -7.99 3.10 37.74
CA LEU A 11 -6.66 3.21 37.14
C LEU A 11 -6.34 2.13 36.09
N PHE A 12 -7.09 1.02 36.06
CA PHE A 12 -6.91 -0.03 35.04
C PHE A 12 -7.71 0.19 33.75
N LEU A 13 -8.54 1.24 33.65
CA LEU A 13 -9.38 1.50 32.48
C LEU A 13 -8.75 2.44 31.45
N THR A 14 -7.51 2.91 31.63
CA THR A 14 -6.79 3.66 30.59
C THR A 14 -6.12 2.71 29.59
N ALA A 15 -6.91 1.89 28.90
CA ALA A 15 -6.45 1.23 27.68
C ALA A 15 -6.57 2.25 26.54
N CYS A 16 -5.53 3.08 26.35
CA CYS A 16 -5.43 3.89 25.14
C CYS A 16 -5.21 2.94 23.96
N THR A 17 -6.24 2.73 23.14
CA THR A 17 -6.07 2.11 21.83
C THR A 17 -5.18 3.04 21.02
N THR A 18 -3.93 2.64 20.81
CA THR A 18 -2.96 3.46 20.06
C THR A 18 -3.33 3.39 18.58
N HIS A 19 -3.95 4.44 18.07
CA HIS A 19 -4.28 4.56 16.64
C HIS A 19 -3.01 4.91 15.86
N TYR A 20 -2.67 4.11 14.85
CA TYR A 20 -1.53 4.37 13.99
C TYR A 20 -1.86 5.50 13.01
N THR A 21 -0.97 6.50 12.95
CA THR A 21 -1.00 7.55 11.94
C THR A 21 0.44 7.85 11.50
N SER A 22 0.65 7.96 10.20
CA SER A 22 1.95 8.19 9.59
C SER A 22 1.84 9.26 8.52
N GLN A 23 2.80 10.18 8.52
CA GLN A 23 3.02 11.19 7.48
C GLN A 23 4.41 11.02 6.85
N GLN A 24 4.93 9.79 6.87
CA GLN A 24 6.24 9.50 6.30
C GLN A 24 6.15 9.44 4.78
N ASN A 25 6.99 10.23 4.11
CA ASN A 25 7.12 10.23 2.66
C ASN A 25 8.28 9.34 2.18
N ASN A 26 8.91 8.58 3.08
CA ASN A 26 10.02 7.70 2.76
C ASN A 26 9.84 6.35 3.46
N VAL A 27 10.08 5.27 2.72
CA VAL A 27 10.07 3.90 3.24
C VAL A 27 11.35 3.18 2.85
N LEU A 28 11.76 2.24 3.71
CA LEU A 28 12.82 1.28 3.38
C LEU A 28 12.20 0.05 2.73
N ILE A 29 12.22 -0.04 1.40
CA ILE A 29 11.67 -1.21 0.68
C ILE A 29 12.46 -2.47 1.06
N ALA A 30 13.77 -2.37 1.04
CA ALA A 30 14.71 -3.46 1.28
C ALA A 30 15.90 -2.94 2.10
N ASN A 31 16.78 -3.84 2.55
CA ASN A 31 17.96 -3.43 3.29
C ASN A 31 18.80 -2.44 2.46
N GLN A 32 19.03 -1.24 3.01
CA GLN A 32 19.74 -0.13 2.36
C GLN A 32 19.09 0.41 1.06
N VAL A 33 17.81 0.12 0.83
CA VAL A 33 17.06 0.64 -0.33
C VAL A 33 15.93 1.52 0.15
N GLN A 34 16.03 2.81 -0.17
CA GLN A 34 15.04 3.82 0.20
C GLN A 34 14.16 4.15 -0.99
N PHE A 35 12.88 4.39 -0.72
CA PHE A 35 11.94 4.90 -1.69
C PHE A 35 11.20 6.10 -1.13
N ASN A 36 11.34 7.23 -1.82
CA ASN A 36 10.56 8.43 -1.56
C ASN A 36 9.20 8.26 -2.23
N LEU A 37 8.17 8.13 -1.43
CA LEU A 37 6.80 7.98 -1.91
C LEU A 37 6.41 9.19 -2.75
N LEU A 38 5.75 8.92 -3.87
CA LEU A 38 5.35 9.93 -4.83
C LEU A 38 4.02 10.55 -4.41
N SER A 39 3.99 11.87 -4.22
CA SER A 39 2.72 12.59 -4.00
C SER A 39 1.98 12.92 -5.31
N THR A 40 2.69 12.86 -6.45
CA THR A 40 2.12 13.14 -7.77
C THR A 40 1.37 11.92 -8.28
N ILE A 41 0.12 12.12 -8.70
CA ILE A 41 -0.76 11.05 -9.17
C ILE A 41 -0.79 11.06 -10.72
N PRO A 42 -0.44 9.95 -11.40
CA PRO A 42 -0.29 9.91 -12.86
C PRO A 42 -1.62 9.68 -13.60
N PHE A 43 -2.75 9.67 -12.90
CA PHE A 43 -4.08 9.43 -13.46
C PHE A 43 -4.83 10.76 -13.66
N LYS A 44 -4.99 11.18 -14.92
CA LYS A 44 -5.53 12.51 -15.25
C LYS A 44 -7.06 12.59 -15.24
N ASN A 45 -7.75 11.52 -15.61
CA ASN A 45 -9.19 11.55 -15.88
C ASN A 45 -10.05 11.17 -14.67
N GLY A 46 -9.46 11.11 -13.47
CA GLY A 46 -10.05 10.48 -12.30
C GLY A 46 -10.29 8.98 -12.50
N LEU A 47 -10.25 8.23 -11.41
CA LEU A 47 -10.34 6.77 -11.45
C LEU A 47 -10.88 6.27 -10.12
N THR A 48 -11.92 5.46 -10.17
CA THR A 48 -12.34 4.63 -9.05
C THR A 48 -12.03 3.18 -9.40
N LEU A 49 -11.23 2.53 -8.57
CA LEU A 49 -10.72 1.19 -8.77
C LEU A 49 -10.99 0.36 -7.53
N THR A 50 -11.78 -0.70 -7.68
CA THR A 50 -11.96 -1.70 -6.64
C THR A 50 -11.22 -2.96 -7.04
N GLN A 51 -10.35 -3.45 -6.15
CA GLN A 51 -9.54 -4.64 -6.34
C GLN A 51 -9.70 -5.59 -5.16
N SER A 52 -9.74 -6.89 -5.45
CA SER A 52 -9.42 -7.90 -4.45
C SER A 52 -7.92 -7.91 -4.25
N ALA A 53 -7.47 -7.97 -3.00
CA ALA A 53 -6.07 -8.03 -2.64
C ALA A 53 -5.84 -9.26 -1.74
N THR A 54 -5.02 -10.20 -2.21
CA THR A 54 -4.59 -11.33 -1.39
C THR A 54 -3.15 -11.08 -0.97
N VAL A 55 -2.96 -10.92 0.34
CA VAL A 55 -1.65 -10.71 0.96
C VAL A 55 -1.20 -12.04 1.55
N THR A 56 -0.01 -12.50 1.19
CA THR A 56 0.63 -13.66 1.79
C THR A 56 1.92 -13.25 2.47
N TYR A 57 2.07 -13.59 3.75
CA TYR A 57 3.28 -13.35 4.54
C TYR A 57 3.54 -14.56 5.43
N GLN A 58 4.75 -15.13 5.38
CA GLN A 58 5.12 -16.30 6.21
C GLN A 58 4.10 -17.45 6.14
N ASP A 59 3.66 -17.80 4.92
CA ASP A 59 2.65 -18.84 4.62
C ASP A 59 1.21 -18.55 5.10
N GLU A 60 0.96 -17.38 5.68
CA GLU A 60 -0.39 -16.93 6.02
C GLU A 60 -0.93 -16.01 4.93
N SER A 61 -2.06 -16.40 4.34
CA SER A 61 -2.77 -15.61 3.32
C SER A 61 -4.01 -14.94 3.90
N GLN A 62 -4.24 -13.70 3.52
CA GLN A 62 -5.32 -12.87 3.99
C GLN A 62 -5.93 -12.08 2.84
N ASP A 63 -7.25 -12.18 2.68
CA ASP A 63 -7.97 -11.47 1.64
C ASP A 63 -8.50 -10.12 2.13
N LEU A 64 -8.36 -9.12 1.28
CA LEU A 64 -8.72 -7.73 1.49
C LEU A 64 -9.45 -7.20 0.26
N ILE A 65 -10.18 -6.10 0.44
CA ILE A 65 -10.66 -5.28 -0.66
C ILE A 65 -9.97 -3.92 -0.60
N PHE A 66 -9.32 -3.54 -1.70
CA PHE A 66 -8.78 -2.20 -1.90
C PHE A 66 -9.76 -1.40 -2.73
N HIS A 67 -10.21 -0.28 -2.17
CA HIS A 67 -11.02 0.69 -2.88
C HIS A 67 -10.22 1.98 -3.01
N THR A 68 -9.84 2.32 -4.24
CA THR A 68 -9.03 3.50 -4.57
C THR A 68 -9.85 4.47 -5.38
N GLU A 69 -9.93 5.71 -4.92
CA GLU A 69 -10.55 6.82 -5.63
C GLU A 69 -9.49 7.88 -5.93
N ILE A 70 -9.44 8.32 -7.17
CA ILE A 70 -8.61 9.42 -7.65
C ILE A 70 -9.55 10.49 -8.21
N ARG A 71 -9.61 11.63 -7.54
CA ARG A 71 -10.39 12.81 -7.95
C ARG A 71 -9.65 14.08 -7.53
N ASP A 72 -9.66 15.12 -8.36
CA ASP A 72 -9.09 16.44 -8.05
C ASP A 72 -7.66 16.38 -7.49
N GLN A 73 -6.79 15.61 -8.16
CA GLN A 73 -5.39 15.37 -7.75
C GLN A 73 -5.24 14.84 -6.32
N THR A 74 -6.27 14.19 -5.80
CA THR A 74 -6.29 13.51 -4.51
C THR A 74 -6.51 12.03 -4.76
N LEU A 75 -5.66 11.19 -4.15
CA LEU A 75 -5.84 9.74 -4.11
C LEU A 75 -6.28 9.38 -2.70
N THR A 76 -7.41 8.70 -2.59
CA THR A 76 -7.88 8.07 -1.35
C THR A 76 -7.96 6.58 -1.58
N MET A 77 -7.24 5.81 -0.78
CA MET A 77 -7.27 4.35 -0.79
C MET A 77 -7.74 3.85 0.56
N VAL A 78 -8.74 2.97 0.55
CA VAL A 78 -9.27 2.32 1.74
C VAL A 78 -9.05 0.82 1.61
N GLY A 79 -8.41 0.24 2.63
CA GLY A 79 -8.32 -1.20 2.81
C GLY A 79 -9.44 -1.71 3.69
N LEU A 80 -10.20 -2.68 3.20
CA LEU A 80 -11.33 -3.28 3.87
C LEU A 80 -11.11 -4.78 4.08
N THR A 81 -11.66 -5.34 5.15
CA THR A 81 -11.89 -6.79 5.23
C THR A 81 -12.94 -7.21 4.19
N PRO A 82 -13.07 -8.51 3.87
CA PRO A 82 -14.12 -9.01 2.99
C PRO A 82 -15.54 -8.70 3.52
N THR A 83 -15.67 -8.47 4.83
CA THR A 83 -16.93 -8.07 5.48
C THR A 83 -17.20 -6.56 5.44
N GLY A 84 -16.29 -5.76 4.87
CA GLY A 84 -16.43 -4.30 4.75
C GLY A 84 -15.90 -3.50 5.94
N THR A 85 -15.23 -4.13 6.91
CA THR A 85 -14.59 -3.41 8.03
C THR A 85 -13.34 -2.69 7.54
N ARG A 86 -13.24 -1.38 7.82
CA ARG A 86 -12.07 -0.59 7.47
C ARG A 86 -10.86 -0.94 8.33
N LEU A 87 -9.75 -1.25 7.66
CA LEU A 87 -8.45 -1.55 8.28
C LEU A 87 -7.53 -0.34 8.24
N PHE A 88 -7.43 0.30 7.07
CA PHE A 88 -6.59 1.47 6.88
C PHE A 88 -7.17 2.44 5.86
N THR A 89 -6.63 3.64 5.86
CA THR A 89 -6.89 4.67 4.85
C THR A 89 -5.58 5.37 4.53
N ILE A 90 -5.31 5.53 3.23
CA ILE A 90 -4.18 6.28 2.72
C ILE A 90 -4.75 7.42 1.89
N VAL A 91 -4.32 8.64 2.19
CA VAL A 91 -4.67 9.85 1.42
C VAL A 91 -3.39 10.49 0.93
N THR A 92 -3.33 10.74 -0.38
CA THR A 92 -2.24 11.47 -1.02
C THR A 92 -2.80 12.73 -1.67
N GLN A 93 -2.26 13.89 -1.29
CA GLN A 93 -2.67 15.19 -1.83
C GLN A 93 -1.50 16.18 -1.73
N GLU A 94 -1.17 16.85 -2.85
CA GLU A 94 -0.25 18.00 -2.90
C GLU A 94 0.95 17.94 -1.93
N GLY A 95 1.88 17.01 -2.17
CA GLY A 95 3.11 16.87 -1.37
C GLY A 95 2.94 16.16 -0.02
N ASN A 96 1.71 15.81 0.36
CA ASN A 96 1.39 15.16 1.61
C ASN A 96 0.86 13.75 1.38
N ILE A 97 1.36 12.82 2.20
CA ILE A 97 0.86 11.46 2.30
C ILE A 97 0.46 11.26 3.75
N ARG A 98 -0.77 10.82 3.96
CA ARG A 98 -1.30 10.50 5.28
C ARG A 98 -1.81 9.06 5.25
N ALA A 99 -1.24 8.23 6.10
CA ALA A 99 -1.60 6.84 6.28
C ALA A 99 -2.16 6.66 7.69
N ASP A 100 -3.36 6.10 7.80
CA ASP A 100 -4.07 5.90 9.05
C ASP A 100 -4.63 4.48 9.16
N GLY A 101 -4.76 4.02 10.40
CA GLY A 101 -5.34 2.72 10.70
C GLY A 101 -4.29 1.63 10.86
N PHE A 102 -4.77 0.48 11.30
CA PHE A 102 -3.93 -0.64 11.69
C PHE A 102 -4.36 -1.86 10.87
N SER A 103 -3.44 -2.41 10.09
CA SER A 103 -3.65 -3.76 9.56
C SER A 103 -3.30 -4.75 10.66
N SER A 104 -4.31 -5.20 11.43
CA SER A 104 -4.14 -6.32 12.38
C SER A 104 -3.95 -7.67 11.68
N ILE A 105 -3.86 -7.66 10.36
CA ILE A 105 -3.90 -8.83 9.49
C ILE A 105 -2.48 -9.29 9.14
N VAL A 106 -1.52 -8.37 9.16
CA VAL A 106 -0.10 -8.68 9.32
C VAL A 106 0.44 -7.63 10.25
N ASP A 107 0.70 -7.98 11.52
CA ASP A 107 1.12 -7.08 12.61
C ASP A 107 2.35 -6.18 12.29
N ASN A 108 2.95 -6.34 11.12
CA ASN A 108 4.15 -5.63 10.65
C ASN A 108 3.97 -4.84 9.34
N ILE A 109 2.82 -4.88 8.65
CA ILE A 109 2.65 -4.15 7.38
C ILE A 109 1.92 -2.84 7.62
N LYS A 110 2.71 -1.75 7.66
CA LYS A 110 2.20 -0.39 7.81
C LYS A 110 1.61 0.10 6.47
N PRO A 111 0.56 0.94 6.47
CA PRO A 111 -0.11 1.34 5.23
C PRO A 111 0.79 2.07 4.22
N GLU A 112 1.82 2.80 4.67
CA GLU A 112 2.80 3.45 3.79
C GLU A 112 3.61 2.44 2.95
N TYR A 113 3.79 1.21 3.41
CA TYR A 113 4.42 0.14 2.62
C TYR A 113 3.48 -0.39 1.55
N LEU A 114 2.18 -0.51 1.85
CA LEU A 114 1.17 -0.87 0.85
C LEU A 114 1.06 0.21 -0.23
N LEU A 115 1.14 1.49 0.16
CA LEU A 115 1.24 2.58 -0.81
C LEU A 115 2.49 2.43 -1.69
N ALA A 116 3.63 2.08 -1.09
CA ALA A 116 4.86 1.85 -1.84
C ALA A 116 4.69 0.73 -2.87
N ASP A 117 4.11 -0.40 -2.47
CA ASP A 117 3.88 -1.56 -3.34
C ASP A 117 2.92 -1.20 -4.50
N MET A 118 1.87 -0.42 -4.21
CA MET A 118 0.96 0.11 -5.23
C MET A 118 1.63 1.09 -6.20
N GLN A 119 2.42 2.05 -5.69
CA GLN A 119 3.17 2.98 -6.54
C GLN A 119 4.19 2.24 -7.41
N LEU A 120 4.95 1.31 -6.82
CA LEU A 120 5.88 0.45 -7.55
C LEU A 120 5.19 -0.41 -8.61
N SER A 121 3.91 -0.74 -8.43
CA SER A 121 3.15 -1.54 -9.40
C SER A 121 2.53 -0.69 -10.52
N LEU A 122 2.04 0.51 -10.20
CA LEU A 122 1.15 1.27 -11.09
C LEU A 122 1.73 2.58 -11.63
N TRP A 123 2.74 3.17 -10.99
CA TRP A 123 3.25 4.46 -11.44
C TRP A 123 4.17 4.29 -12.66
N PRO A 124 4.30 5.32 -13.52
CA PRO A 124 5.25 5.30 -14.61
C PRO A 124 6.69 5.10 -14.09
N ILE A 125 7.44 4.22 -14.75
CA ILE A 125 8.82 3.89 -14.36
C ILE A 125 9.74 5.11 -14.26
N SER A 126 9.51 6.12 -15.12
CA SER A 126 10.29 7.36 -15.11
C SER A 126 10.17 8.14 -13.80
N GLN A 127 8.98 8.16 -13.19
CA GLN A 127 8.76 8.80 -11.89
C GLN A 127 9.39 7.98 -10.77
N LEU A 128 9.23 6.66 -10.81
CA LEU A 128 9.75 5.74 -9.79
C LEU A 128 11.29 5.77 -9.70
N ARG A 129 11.99 5.68 -10.84
CA ARG A 129 13.46 5.63 -10.88
C ARG A 129 14.13 6.81 -10.15
N SER A 130 13.57 8.01 -10.30
CA SER A 130 14.11 9.21 -9.65
C SER A 130 13.93 9.24 -8.13
N ASN A 131 13.07 8.38 -7.59
CA ASN A 131 12.68 8.35 -6.18
C ASN A 131 13.23 7.15 -5.41
N ILE A 132 13.95 6.25 -6.09
CA ILE A 132 14.54 5.05 -5.50
C ILE A 132 16.04 5.28 -5.32
N GLN A 133 16.57 4.95 -4.14
CA GLN A 133 17.99 5.02 -3.82
C GLN A 133 18.50 3.66 -3.36
N GLY A 134 19.65 3.23 -3.87
CA GLY A 134 20.28 1.96 -3.51
C GLY A 134 19.81 0.74 -4.31
N ALA A 135 18.96 0.94 -5.31
CA ALA A 135 18.48 -0.11 -6.21
C ALA A 135 18.21 0.43 -7.63
N SER A 136 18.16 -0.47 -8.59
CA SER A 136 17.78 -0.21 -9.99
C SER A 136 16.39 -0.76 -10.26
N LEU A 137 15.53 0.04 -10.88
CA LEU A 137 14.20 -0.37 -11.33
C LEU A 137 14.19 -0.52 -12.86
N GLU A 138 13.77 -1.69 -13.33
CA GLU A 138 13.75 -2.05 -14.75
C GLU A 138 12.40 -2.62 -15.17
N GLU A 139 12.07 -2.42 -16.45
CA GLU A 139 10.94 -3.04 -17.15
C GLU A 139 11.51 -3.80 -18.33
N PRO A 140 11.85 -5.09 -18.16
CA PRO A 140 12.40 -5.91 -19.24
C PRO A 140 11.42 -6.05 -20.41
N ASP A 141 10.13 -6.04 -20.12
CA ASP A 141 9.03 -6.15 -21.08
C ASP A 141 7.76 -5.45 -20.50
N PRO A 142 6.69 -5.28 -21.28
CA PRO A 142 5.47 -4.59 -20.84
C PRO A 142 4.70 -5.27 -19.70
N LEU A 143 5.00 -6.52 -19.36
CA LEU A 143 4.30 -7.32 -18.37
C LEU A 143 5.18 -7.66 -17.15
N THR A 144 6.38 -7.10 -17.09
CA THR A 144 7.32 -7.38 -16.01
C THR A 144 8.02 -6.11 -15.53
N ARG A 145 8.10 -5.93 -14.21
CA ARG A 145 8.94 -4.92 -13.56
C ARG A 145 9.78 -5.55 -12.48
N GLN A 146 11.05 -5.14 -12.38
CA GLN A 146 12.01 -5.70 -11.43
C GLN A 146 12.78 -4.60 -10.71
N LEU A 147 12.79 -4.66 -9.38
CA LEU A 147 13.66 -3.85 -8.53
C LEU A 147 14.83 -4.73 -8.08
N THR A 148 16.06 -4.32 -8.41
CA THR A 148 17.27 -5.09 -8.13
C THR A 148 18.29 -4.25 -7.35
N ASN A 149 19.08 -4.89 -6.50
CA ASN A 149 20.32 -4.31 -5.97
C ASN A 149 21.48 -5.13 -6.52
N GLY A 150 22.17 -4.58 -7.52
CA GLY A 150 23.08 -5.35 -8.37
C GLY A 150 22.33 -6.47 -9.11
N ASN A 151 22.80 -7.71 -8.96
CA ASN A 151 22.16 -8.89 -9.58
C ASN A 151 21.11 -9.56 -8.68
N LYS A 152 20.84 -9.00 -7.49
CA LYS A 152 19.89 -9.60 -6.54
C LYS A 152 18.51 -8.99 -6.75
N PRO A 153 17.48 -9.78 -7.13
CA PRO A 153 16.10 -9.28 -7.17
C PRO A 153 15.63 -8.99 -5.75
N LEU A 154 15.02 -7.82 -5.58
CA LEU A 154 14.39 -7.36 -4.34
C LEU A 154 12.88 -7.44 -4.44
N VAL A 155 12.34 -6.97 -5.57
CA VAL A 155 10.92 -7.03 -5.91
C VAL A 155 10.79 -7.48 -7.36
N SER A 156 9.86 -8.40 -7.61
CA SER A 156 9.40 -8.77 -8.94
C SER A 156 7.91 -8.47 -9.05
N ILE A 157 7.49 -7.83 -10.13
CA ILE A 157 6.10 -7.51 -10.40
C ILE A 157 5.74 -8.07 -11.77
N TYR A 158 4.69 -8.88 -11.83
CA TYR A 158 4.14 -9.45 -13.06
C TYR A 158 2.74 -8.93 -13.30
N TYR A 159 2.42 -8.65 -14.56
CA TYR A 159 1.13 -8.13 -14.98
C TYR A 159 0.49 -9.08 -15.99
N SER A 160 -0.84 -9.21 -15.94
CA SER A 160 -1.58 -9.91 -16.99
C SER A 160 -1.90 -9.02 -18.20
N GLU A 161 -1.85 -7.70 -18.02
CA GLU A 161 -2.23 -6.70 -19.03
C GLU A 161 -1.24 -5.55 -19.06
N ALA A 162 -0.98 -5.00 -20.25
CA ALA A 162 -0.06 -3.87 -20.43
C ALA A 162 -0.57 -2.58 -19.75
N GLN A 163 -1.90 -2.41 -19.67
CA GLN A 163 -2.50 -1.42 -18.80
C GLN A 163 -2.69 -2.03 -17.41
N HIS A 164 -1.63 -1.97 -16.59
CA HIS A 164 -1.46 -2.82 -15.40
C HIS A 164 -2.70 -2.89 -14.48
N TYR A 165 -3.39 -1.77 -14.24
CA TYR A 165 -4.56 -1.73 -13.35
C TYR A 165 -5.84 -2.39 -13.91
N GLN A 166 -5.87 -2.73 -15.20
CA GLN A 166 -6.96 -3.47 -15.83
C GLN A 166 -6.79 -4.99 -15.71
N GLY A 167 -5.60 -5.46 -15.31
CA GLY A 167 -5.28 -6.86 -15.19
C GLY A 167 -4.94 -7.28 -13.77
N TYR A 168 -4.67 -8.57 -13.62
CA TYR A 168 -4.05 -9.13 -12.42
C TYR A 168 -2.62 -8.62 -12.27
N ILE A 169 -2.24 -8.33 -11.03
CA ILE A 169 -0.88 -7.91 -10.65
C ILE A 169 -0.37 -8.87 -9.58
N GLU A 170 0.80 -9.44 -9.80
CA GLU A 170 1.54 -10.21 -8.81
C GLU A 170 2.75 -9.43 -8.35
N PHE A 171 2.79 -9.04 -7.09
CA PHE A 171 3.93 -8.37 -6.47
C PHE A 171 4.60 -9.34 -5.50
N THR A 172 5.86 -9.68 -5.78
CA THR A 172 6.68 -10.55 -4.92
C THR A 172 7.84 -9.77 -4.32
N HIS A 173 7.98 -9.83 -3.00
CA HIS A 173 9.07 -9.21 -2.26
C HIS A 173 10.04 -10.24 -1.67
N HIS A 174 11.19 -10.42 -2.32
CA HIS A 174 12.14 -11.51 -2.07
C HIS A 174 12.92 -11.43 -0.74
N GLN A 175 12.95 -10.27 -0.07
CA GLN A 175 13.60 -10.14 1.24
C GLN A 175 12.64 -10.24 2.44
N ARG A 176 11.33 -10.15 2.19
CA ARG A 176 10.31 -10.07 3.26
C ARG A 176 9.37 -11.27 3.25
N ASP A 177 9.62 -12.27 2.40
CA ASP A 177 8.73 -13.43 2.19
C ASP A 177 7.25 -13.01 2.09
N TYR A 178 7.04 -11.97 1.29
CA TYR A 178 5.77 -11.28 1.14
C TYR A 178 5.33 -11.31 -0.32
N ASN A 179 4.06 -11.66 -0.55
CA ASN A 179 3.42 -11.59 -1.86
C ASN A 179 2.09 -10.82 -1.74
N LEU A 180 1.81 -9.98 -2.74
CA LEU A 180 0.55 -9.29 -2.91
C LEU A 180 0.01 -9.59 -4.32
N ILE A 181 -1.17 -10.18 -4.36
CA ILE A 181 -1.94 -10.38 -5.57
C ILE A 181 -3.06 -9.34 -5.60
N LEU A 182 -3.17 -8.60 -6.70
CA LEU A 182 -4.27 -7.68 -6.95
C LEU A 182 -5.08 -8.14 -8.16
N THR A 183 -6.40 -8.25 -7.98
CA THR A 183 -7.34 -8.60 -9.06
C THR A 183 -8.40 -7.51 -9.18
N PRO A 184 -8.55 -6.84 -10.34
CA PRO A 184 -9.58 -5.83 -10.54
C PRO A 184 -10.97 -6.45 -10.45
N LEU A 185 -11.84 -5.79 -9.67
CA LEU A 185 -13.25 -6.16 -9.49
C LEU A 185 -14.16 -5.14 -10.18
N SER A 186 -13.84 -3.85 -10.07
CA SER A 186 -14.54 -2.78 -10.79
C SER A 186 -13.60 -1.64 -11.12
N ILE A 187 -13.87 -0.99 -12.27
CA ILE A 187 -13.11 0.16 -12.76
C ILE A 187 -14.12 1.17 -13.29
N GLU A 188 -14.11 2.37 -12.73
CA GLU A 188 -14.98 3.47 -13.13
C GLU A 188 -14.11 4.70 -13.39
N TYR A 189 -14.36 5.40 -14.49
CA TYR A 189 -13.68 6.65 -14.82
C TYR A 189 -14.56 7.81 -14.40
N SER A 190 -13.98 8.84 -13.79
CA SER A 190 -14.74 10.05 -13.46
C SER A 190 -15.09 10.78 -14.76
N SER A 191 -16.35 10.76 -15.15
CA SER A 191 -16.86 11.64 -16.21
C SER A 191 -16.67 13.08 -15.76
N HIS A 192 -15.92 13.87 -16.53
CA HIS A 192 -15.94 15.31 -16.39
C HIS A 192 -17.32 15.77 -16.87
N GLU A 193 -18.23 16.07 -15.95
CA GLU A 193 -19.38 16.95 -16.24
C GLU A 193 -18.92 18.41 -16.18
#